data_AF-A0A1M4URY7-F1
#
_entry.id   AF-A0A1M4URY7-F1
#
_cell.length_a   1.000
_cell.length_b   1.000
_cell.length_c   1.000
_cell.angle_alpha   90.00
_cell.angle_beta   90.00
_cell.angle_gamma   90.00
#
_symmetry.space_group_name_H-M   'P 1'
#
loop_
_entity.id
_entity.type
_entity.pdbx_description
1 polymer ?
#
loop_
_entity_poly.entity_id
_entity_poly.type
_entity_poly.pdbx_seq_one_letter_code
_entity_poly.pdbx_strand_id
1 'polypeptide(L)'
;MTNTIRRRDIGFFMGDNAIFDRHDLSVYEKIVYIYLCRRADSESRAWPSYDRIAQDCGISRDTAMRAVAKLVEKGLLEGKGV
;
A
#
# COMPACT_ATOMS: atom_id res chain seq x y z
N MET A 1 24.07 -13.27 -6.68
CA MET A 1 23.52 -14.10 -5.59
C MET A 1 22.01 -14.19 -5.78
N THR A 2 21.44 -15.39 -5.81
CA THR A 2 20.00 -15.60 -6.00
C THR A 2 19.34 -15.96 -4.68
N ASN A 3 18.32 -15.21 -4.28
CA ASN A 3 17.45 -15.57 -3.17
C ASN A 3 16.26 -16.36 -3.71
N THR A 4 15.98 -17.53 -3.13
CA THR A 4 14.80 -18.33 -3.50
C THR A 4 13.67 -18.03 -2.51
N ILE A 5 12.50 -17.64 -3.03
CA ILE A 5 11.31 -17.37 -2.22
C ILE A 5 10.67 -18.71 -1.83
N ARG A 6 10.36 -18.92 -0.54
CA ARG A 6 9.57 -20.08 -0.09
C ARG A 6 8.14 -19.94 -0.62
N ARG A 7 7.69 -20.88 -1.46
CA ARG A 7 6.28 -20.93 -1.89
C ARG A 7 5.39 -21.10 -0.67
N ARG A 8 4.30 -20.35 -0.65
CA ARG A 8 3.20 -20.50 0.31
C ARG A 8 1.93 -20.78 -0.48
N ASP A 9 1.10 -21.68 0.03
CA ASP A 9 -0.16 -22.10 -0.63
C ASP A 9 -1.34 -21.17 -0.29
N ILE A 10 -1.09 -19.93 0.12
CA ILE A 10 -2.11 -18.99 0.60
C ILE A 10 -2.17 -17.71 -0.24
N GLY A 11 -3.38 -17.14 -0.29
CA GLY A 11 -3.83 -16.09 -1.21
C GLY A 11 -2.80 -15.02 -1.55
N PHE A 12 -2.67 -14.78 -2.86
CA PHE A 12 -1.91 -13.70 -3.44
C PHE A 12 -2.84 -12.53 -3.78
N PHE A 13 -2.28 -11.34 -3.84
CA PHE A 13 -2.96 -10.16 -4.38
C PHE A 13 -2.09 -9.57 -5.50
N MET A 14 -2.73 -8.81 -6.38
CA MET A 14 -2.04 -8.09 -7.45
C MET A 14 -1.69 -6.68 -6.97
N GLY A 15 -0.46 -6.26 -7.20
CA GLY A 15 0.00 -4.88 -7.03
C GLY A 15 0.78 -4.45 -8.27
N ASP A 16 0.83 -3.14 -8.54
CA ASP A 16 1.57 -2.62 -9.69
C ASP A 16 3.08 -2.83 -9.50
N ASN A 17 3.74 -3.47 -10.48
CA ASN A 17 5.19 -3.67 -10.47
C ASN A 17 5.95 -2.35 -10.51
N ALA A 18 5.42 -1.33 -11.19
CA ALA A 18 6.07 -0.03 -11.33
C ALA A 18 6.28 0.68 -9.97
N ILE A 19 5.61 0.24 -8.91
CA ILE A 19 5.79 0.78 -7.55
C ILE A 19 7.26 0.69 -7.08
N PHE A 20 7.99 -0.32 -7.53
CA PHE A 20 9.39 -0.49 -7.17
C PHE A 20 10.30 0.51 -7.93
N ASP A 21 9.90 0.91 -9.13
CA ASP A 21 10.60 1.88 -9.99
C ASP A 21 10.23 3.34 -9.67
N ARG A 22 9.18 3.57 -8.87
CA ARG A 22 8.82 4.90 -8.36
C ARG A 22 9.80 5.36 -7.27
N HIS A 23 10.88 6.03 -7.68
CA HIS A 23 11.92 6.56 -6.78
C HIS A 23 11.51 7.82 -6.02
N ASP A 24 10.43 8.48 -6.44
CA ASP A 24 9.80 9.59 -5.73
C ASP A 24 8.96 9.13 -4.53
N LEU A 25 8.77 7.81 -4.37
CA LEU A 25 8.07 7.23 -3.23
C LEU A 25 9.01 6.79 -2.12
N SER A 26 8.65 7.17 -0.89
CA SER A 26 9.21 6.61 0.34
C SER A 26 8.80 5.16 0.51
N VAL A 27 9.56 4.43 1.33
CA VAL A 27 9.24 3.04 1.71
C VAL A 27 7.84 2.90 2.32
N TYR A 28 7.38 3.90 3.09
CA TYR A 28 6.06 3.89 3.71
C TYR A 28 4.94 4.07 2.70
N GLU A 29 5.11 4.96 1.73
CA GLU A 29 4.15 5.13 0.64
C GLU A 29 4.04 3.84 -0.19
N LYS A 30 5.17 3.19 -0.51
CA LYS A 30 5.17 1.90 -1.22
C LYS A 30 4.44 0.80 -0.45
N ILE A 31 4.73 0.64 0.85
CA ILE A 31 4.08 -0.37 1.70
C ILE A 31 2.58 -0.09 1.82
N VAL A 32 2.19 1.16 2.05
CA VAL A 32 0.77 1.54 2.19
C VAL A 32 0.02 1.32 0.88
N TYR A 33 0.60 1.69 -0.26
CA TYR A 33 -0.01 1.45 -1.58
C TYR A 33 -0.24 -0.05 -1.83
N ILE A 34 0.79 -0.88 -1.64
CA ILE A 34 0.71 -2.34 -1.81
C ILE A 34 -0.32 -2.95 -0.86
N TYR A 35 -0.40 -2.47 0.38
CA TYR A 35 -1.42 -2.89 1.35
C TYR A 35 -2.84 -2.53 0.88
N LEU A 36 -3.05 -1.34 0.32
CA LEU A 36 -4.34 -0.95 -0.23
C LEU A 36 -4.72 -1.81 -1.43
N CYS A 37 -3.79 -2.14 -2.34
CA CYS A 37 -4.02 -3.11 -3.42
C CYS A 37 -4.45 -4.48 -2.88
N ARG A 38 -3.84 -4.94 -1.79
CA ARG A 38 -4.24 -6.20 -1.12
C ARG A 38 -5.67 -6.17 -0.59
N ARG A 39 -6.15 -5.00 -0.16
CA ARG A 39 -7.49 -4.80 0.45
C ARG A 39 -8.54 -4.39 -0.58
N ALA A 40 -8.14 -4.07 -1.80
CA ALA A 40 -9.01 -3.55 -2.83
C ALA A 40 -10.06 -4.59 -3.27
N ASP A 41 -11.29 -4.13 -3.49
CA ASP A 41 -12.35 -4.91 -4.10
C ASP A 41 -12.19 -4.97 -5.64
N SER A 42 -13.16 -5.57 -6.34
CA SER A 42 -13.16 -5.66 -7.81
C SER A 42 -13.25 -4.30 -8.52
N GLU A 43 -13.58 -3.23 -7.80
CA GLU A 43 -13.67 -1.85 -8.31
C GLU A 43 -12.46 -1.01 -7.87
N SER A 44 -11.39 -1.63 -7.38
CA SER A 44 -10.16 -0.95 -6.89
C SER A 44 -10.38 -0.05 -5.68
N ARG A 45 -11.38 -0.34 -4.83
CA ARG A 45 -11.69 0.44 -3.63
C ARG A 45 -11.26 -0.29 -2.37
N ALA A 46 -10.71 0.45 -1.42
CA ALA A 46 -10.34 -0.05 -0.10
C ALA A 46 -10.71 0.96 0.99
N TRP A 47 -11.26 0.48 2.11
CA TRP A 47 -11.72 1.32 3.23
C TRP A 47 -11.09 1.00 4.60
N PRO A 48 -9.78 0.75 4.71
CA PRO A 48 -9.15 0.60 6.02
C PRO A 48 -9.04 1.97 6.71
N SER A 49 -9.27 2.02 8.02
CA SER A 49 -8.93 3.20 8.82
C SER A 49 -7.41 3.37 8.90
N TYR A 50 -6.93 4.59 9.22
CA TYR A 50 -5.49 4.82 9.44
C TYR A 50 -4.92 3.94 10.55
N ASP A 51 -5.68 3.64 11.60
CA ASP A 51 -5.26 2.73 12.67
C ASP A 51 -5.09 1.30 12.16
N ARG A 52 -5.98 0.85 11.24
CA ARG A 52 -5.87 -0.47 10.64
C ARG A 52 -4.67 -0.57 9.70
N ILE A 53 -4.42 0.46 8.90
CA ILE A 53 -3.22 0.55 8.04
C ILE A 53 -1.96 0.49 8.92
N ALA A 54 -1.92 1.30 9.98
CA ALA A 54 -0.81 1.37 10.92
C ALA A 54 -0.50 0.00 11.54
N GLN A 55 -1.52 -0.68 12.05
CA GLN A 55 -1.41 -2.00 12.64
C GLN A 55 -0.90 -3.04 11.63
N ASP A 56 -1.49 -3.11 10.44
CA ASP A 56 -1.16 -4.14 9.45
C ASP A 56 0.18 -3.90 8.74
N CYS A 57 0.59 -2.63 8.59
CA CYS A 57 1.85 -2.26 7.96
C CYS A 57 3.01 -2.11 8.97
N GLY A 58 2.74 -2.17 10.28
CA GLY A 58 3.77 -1.99 11.31
C GLY A 58 4.35 -0.58 11.37
N ILE A 59 3.52 0.45 11.16
CA ILE A 59 3.90 1.87 11.15
C ILE A 59 3.06 2.68 12.14
N SER A 60 3.45 3.91 12.44
CA SER A 60 2.60 4.80 13.25
C SER A 60 1.38 5.27 12.46
N ARG A 61 0.31 5.60 13.17
CA ARG A 61 -0.91 6.19 12.60
C ARG A 61 -0.62 7.46 11.79
N ASP A 62 0.24 8.33 12.30
CA ASP A 62 0.66 9.55 11.60
C ASP A 62 1.41 9.24 10.30
N THR A 63 2.26 8.22 10.30
CA THR A 63 2.95 7.79 9.07
C THR A 63 1.97 7.22 8.06
N ALA A 64 0.98 6.44 8.50
CA ALA A 64 -0.09 5.93 7.63
C ALA A 64 -0.89 7.08 6.98
N MET A 65 -1.32 8.05 7.78
CA MET A 65 -2.05 9.23 7.31
C MET A 65 -1.23 10.05 6.30
N ARG A 66 0.05 10.33 6.61
CA ARG A 66 0.95 11.07 5.71
C ARG A 66 1.20 10.31 4.41
N ALA A 67 1.39 9.00 4.47
CA ALA A 67 1.60 8.17 3.30
C ALA A 67 0.37 8.20 2.36
N VAL A 68 -0.84 8.05 2.90
CA VAL A 68 -2.08 8.17 2.11
C VAL A 68 -2.19 9.56 1.48
N ALA A 69 -1.98 10.63 2.25
CA ALA A 69 -2.04 12.00 1.73
C ALA A 69 -1.05 12.23 0.58
N LYS A 70 0.19 11.74 0.71
CA LYS A 70 1.21 11.85 -0.34
C LYS A 70 0.91 11.00 -1.57
N LEU A 71 0.32 9.82 -1.40
CA LEU A 71 -0.13 9.01 -2.52
C LEU A 71 -1.25 9.70 -3.32
N VAL A 72 -2.15 10.42 -2.64
CA VAL A 72 -3.16 11.27 -3.30
C VAL A 72 -2.49 12.43 -4.04
N GLU A 73 -1.57 13.15 -3.38
CA GLU A 73 -0.80 14.25 -4.02
C GLU A 73 -0.06 13.79 -5.29
N LYS A 74 0.44 12.55 -5.29
CA LYS A 74 1.18 11.95 -6.42
C LYS A 74 0.28 11.25 -7.44
N GLY A 75 -1.05 11.35 -7.30
CA GLY A 75 -2.02 10.78 -8.23
C GLY A 75 -2.10 9.24 -8.24
N LEU A 76 -1.58 8.59 -7.21
CA LEU A 76 -1.64 7.12 -7.06
C LEU A 76 -2.88 6.65 -6.31
N LEU A 77 -3.57 7.55 -5.61
CA LEU A 77 -4.86 7.31 -4.96
C LEU A 77 -5.81 8.46 -5.27
N GLU A 78 -7.10 8.16 -5.36
CA GLU A 78 -8.13 9.18 -5.40
C GLU A 78 -8.60 9.49 -3.97
N GLY A 79 -8.44 10.75 -3.55
CA GLY A 79 -8.98 11.22 -2.29
C GLY A 79 -10.49 11.48 -2.41
N LYS A 80 -11.33 10.49 -2.10
CA LYS A 80 -12.75 10.72 -1.83
C LYS A 80 -13.09 10.30 -0.40
N GLY A 81 -13.31 11.32 0.45
CA GLY A 81 -13.90 11.19 1.78
C GLY A 81 -12.95 10.70 2.88
N VAL A 82 -12.24 11.64 3.48
CA VAL A 82 -11.98 11.61 4.93
C VAL A 82 -12.94 12.60 5.55
#